data_AF-A0A7Y9HUQ3-F1
#
_entry.id   AF-A0A7Y9HUQ3-F1
#
_cell.length_a   1.000
_cell.length_b   1.000
_cell.length_c   1.000
_cell.angle_alpha   90.00
_cell.angle_beta   90.00
_cell.angle_gamma   90.00
#
_symmetry.space_group_name_H-M   'P 1'
#
loop_
_entity.id
_entity.type
_entity.pdbx_description
1 polymer ?
#
loop_
_entity_poly.entity_id
_entity_poly.type
_entity_poly.pdbx_seq_one_letter_code
_entity_poly.pdbx_strand_id
1 'polypeptide(L)' 'MTDQELTVYFETATLPETLRINRAITQFSVKEAVSRNLDAMRSDPKNMHARHRLTEIRNALEHPYNGPEIPKV' A
#
# COMPACT_ATOMS: atom_id res chain seq x y z
N MET A 1 -11.10 1.41 9.09
CA MET A 1 -10.82 1.73 7.68
C MET A 1 -11.89 1.08 6.83
N THR A 2 -12.67 1.88 6.10
CA THR A 2 -13.64 1.39 5.11
C THR A 2 -13.02 1.43 3.70
N ASP A 3 -13.62 0.71 2.77
CA ASP A 3 -13.16 0.67 1.37
C ASP A 3 -13.23 2.04 0.69
N GLN A 4 -14.22 2.84 1.09
CA GLN A 4 -14.42 4.18 0.59
C GLN A 4 -13.32 5.13 1.06
N GLU A 5 -12.93 5.04 2.35
CA GLU A 5 -11.80 5.82 2.89
C GLU A 5 -10.49 5.51 2.16
N LEU A 6 -10.21 4.23 1.87
CA LEU A 6 -9.02 3.82 1.14
C LEU A 6 -9.03 4.37 -0.29
N THR A 7 -10.18 4.30 -0.97
CA THR A 7 -10.31 4.81 -2.34
C THR A 7 -10.04 6.31 -2.40
N VAL A 8 -10.69 7.10 -1.54
CA VAL A 8 -10.53 8.56 -1.49
C VAL A 8 -9.09 8.97 -1.13
N TYR A 9 -8.45 8.23 -0.20
CA TYR A 9 -7.06 8.46 0.15
C TYR A 9 -6.14 8.30 -1.07
N PHE A 10 -6.27 7.18 -1.80
CA PHE A 10 -5.39 6.87 -2.92
C PHE A 10 -5.66 7.68 -4.20
N GLU A 11 -6.80 8.36 -4.31
CA GLU A 11 -7.09 9.31 -5.38
C GLU A 11 -6.28 10.61 -5.27
N THR A 12 -5.94 11.01 -4.04
CA THR A 12 -5.24 12.27 -3.75
C THR A 12 -3.80 12.08 -3.27
N ALA A 13 -3.44 10.87 -2.83
CA ALA A 13 -2.11 10.56 -2.36
C ALA A 13 -1.05 10.62 -3.47
N THR A 14 0.10 11.22 -3.15
CA THR A 14 1.29 11.12 -3.99
C THR A 14 1.97 9.77 -3.75
N LEU A 15 2.04 8.93 -4.77
CA LEU A 15 2.60 7.59 -4.68
C LEU A 15 4.05 7.58 -5.21
N PRO A 16 5.05 7.20 -4.38
CA PRO A 16 6.41 7.03 -4.85
C PRO A 16 6.52 5.79 -5.75
N GLU A 17 7.56 5.71 -6.58
CA GLU A 17 7.79 4.51 -7.40
C GLU A 17 8.07 3.28 -6.52
N THR A 18 8.84 3.46 -5.45
CA THR A 18 9.19 2.41 -4.49
C THR A 18 8.85 2.85 -3.07
N LEU A 19 8.22 1.98 -2.29
CA LEU A 19 7.86 2.22 -0.90
C LEU A 19 8.29 1.05 -0.02
N ARG A 20 9.05 1.34 1.03
CA ARG A 20 9.38 0.35 2.06
C ARG A 20 8.24 0.28 3.07
N ILE A 21 7.51 -0.83 3.07
CA ILE A 21 6.34 -1.03 3.94
C ILE A 21 6.79 -1.40 5.35
N ASN A 22 7.76 -2.31 5.45
CA ASN A 22 8.28 -2.76 6.73
C ASN A 22 9.73 -3.27 6.57
N ARG A 23 10.26 -3.92 7.62
CA ARG A 23 11.62 -4.46 7.62
C ARG A 23 11.91 -5.51 6.55
N ALA A 24 10.90 -6.18 6.01
CA ALA A 24 11.03 -7.31 5.09
C ALA A 24 10.41 -7.06 3.71
N ILE A 25 9.55 -6.05 3.59
CA ILE A 25 8.74 -5.82 2.39
C ILE A 25 9.03 -4.43 1.83
N THR A 26 9.52 -4.43 0.59
CA THR A 26 9.59 -3.26 -0.27
C THR A 26 8.62 -3.46 -1.44
N GLN A 27 7.71 -2.49 -1.63
CA GLN A 27 6.81 -2.46 -2.76
C GLN A 27 7.44 -1.63 -3.88
N PHE A 28 7.71 -2.28 -5.01
CA PHE A 28 8.06 -1.63 -6.26
C PHE A 28 6.79 -1.32 -7.06
N SER A 29 6.83 -0.31 -7.92
CA SER A 29 5.69 0.15 -8.73
C SER A 29 4.44 0.39 -7.87
N VAL A 30 4.56 1.20 -6.82
CA VAL A 30 3.48 1.40 -5.82
C VAL A 30 2.16 1.80 -6.48
N LYS A 31 2.21 2.64 -7.51
CA LYS A 31 1.01 3.05 -8.26
C LYS A 31 0.25 1.86 -8.89
N GLU A 32 0.96 0.94 -9.53
CA GLU A 32 0.36 -0.26 -10.11
C GLU A 32 -0.13 -1.23 -9.03
N ALA A 33 0.61 -1.34 -7.93
CA ALA A 33 0.20 -2.16 -6.80
C ALA A 33 -1.10 -1.63 -6.17
N VAL A 34 -1.20 -0.33 -5.95
CA VAL A 34 -2.41 0.32 -5.43
C VAL A 34 -3.58 0.13 -6.39
N SER A 35 -3.40 0.38 -7.70
CA SER A 35 -4.46 0.18 -8.70
C SER A 35 -4.99 -1.25 -8.68
N ARG A 36 -4.11 -2.26 -8.76
CA ARG A 36 -4.52 -3.67 -8.74
C ARG A 36 -5.28 -4.05 -7.48
N ASN A 37 -4.87 -3.55 -6.32
CA ASN A 37 -5.55 -3.85 -5.06
C ASN A 37 -6.89 -3.11 -4.95
N LEU A 38 -6.99 -1.87 -5.45
CA LEU A 38 -8.28 -1.15 -5.52
C LEU A 38 -9.26 -1.88 -6.44
N ASP A 39 -8.80 -2.33 -7.61
CA ASP A 39 -9.63 -3.09 -8.54
C ASP A 39 -10.08 -4.42 -7.95
N ALA A 40 -9.17 -5.15 -7.29
CA ALA A 40 -9.49 -6.40 -6.60
C ALA A 40 -10.52 -6.19 -5.48
N MET A 41 -10.36 -5.12 -4.67
CA MET A 41 -11.30 -4.76 -3.61
C MET A 41 -12.67 -4.34 -4.16
N ARG A 42 -12.71 -3.64 -5.30
CA ARG A 42 -13.96 -3.26 -5.99
C ARG A 42 -14.67 -4.48 -6.59
N SER A 43 -13.92 -5.43 -7.14
CA SER A 43 -14.47 -6.66 -7.73
C SER A 43 -14.99 -7.65 -6.69
N ASP A 44 -14.35 -7.71 -5.51
CA ASP A 44 -14.74 -8.57 -4.41
C ASP A 44 -14.63 -7.81 -3.07
N PRO A 45 -15.77 -7.30 -2.55
CA PRO A 45 -15.81 -6.59 -1.27
C PRO A 45 -15.39 -7.44 -0.06
N LYS A 46 -15.32 -8.77 -0.21
CA LYS A 46 -14.85 -9.70 0.84
C LYS A 46 -13.35 -9.97 0.74
N ASN A 47 -12.64 -9.41 -0.24
CA ASN A 47 -11.21 -9.58 -0.41
C ASN A 47 -10.41 -8.82 0.66
N MET A 48 -10.25 -9.48 1.81
CA MET A 48 -9.53 -8.92 2.96
C MET A 48 -8.04 -8.70 2.67
N HIS A 49 -7.45 -9.47 1.73
CA HIS A 49 -6.05 -9.32 1.37
C HIS A 49 -5.79 -7.99 0.66
N ALA A 50 -6.63 -7.62 -0.31
CA ALA A 50 -6.52 -6.34 -1.01
C ALA A 50 -6.66 -5.16 -0.05
N ARG A 51 -7.66 -5.20 0.85
CA ARG A 51 -7.90 -4.18 1.88
C ARG A 51 -6.71 -4.07 2.85
N HIS A 52 -6.20 -5.20 3.32
CA HIS A 52 -5.04 -5.22 4.21
C HIS A 52 -3.82 -4.60 3.52
N ARG A 53 -3.55 -4.97 2.27
CA ARG A 53 -2.41 -4.46 1.52
C ARG A 53 -2.48 -2.95 1.28
N LEU A 54 -3.66 -2.43 0.92
CA LEU A 54 -3.90 -1.00 0.78
C LEU A 54 -3.68 -0.27 2.11
N THR A 55 -4.11 -0.87 3.22
CA THR A 55 -3.90 -0.31 4.57
C THR A 55 -2.41 -0.27 4.93
N GLU A 56 -1.64 -1.32 4.65
CA GLU A 56 -0.19 -1.33 4.85
C GLU A 56 0.53 -0.25 4.04
N ILE A 57 0.16 -0.08 2.77
CA ILE A 57 0.74 0.93 1.89
C ILE A 57 0.43 2.33 2.42
N ARG A 58 -0.82 2.61 2.79
CA ARG A 58 -1.20 3.90 3.41
C ARG A 58 -0.36 4.16 4.67
N ASN A 59 -0.30 3.19 5.57
CA ASN A 59 0.44 3.34 6.82
C ASN A 59 1.92 3.64 6.56
N ALA A 60 2.52 3.02 5.54
CA ALA A 60 3.90 3.28 5.16
C ALA A 60 4.10 4.63 4.46
N LEU A 61 3.07 5.20 3.81
CA LEU A 61 3.12 6.56 3.27
C LEU A 61 3.04 7.62 4.37
N GLU A 62 2.15 7.43 5.36
CA GLU A 62 1.97 8.34 6.49
C GLU A 62 3.11 8.22 7.51
N HIS A 63 3.59 6.99 7.71
CA HIS A 63 4.66 6.65 8.64
C HIS A 63 5.71 5.81 7.92
N PRO A 64 6.58 6.45 7.11
CA PRO A 64 7.66 5.76 6.43
C PRO A 64 8.50 4.93 7.39
N TYR A 65 8.78 3.69 6.99
CA TYR A 65 9.61 2.81 7.80
C TYR A 65 11.06 3.30 7.81
N ASN A 66 11.45 3.95 8.92
CA ASN A 66 12.79 4.47 9.16
C ASN A 66 13.75 3.46 9.83
N GLY A 67 13.40 2.18 9.87
CA GLY A 67 14.27 1.16 10.46
C GLY A 67 15.52 0.89 9.62
N PRO A 68 16.54 0.23 10.20
CA PRO A 68 17.83 0.01 9.54
C PRO A 68 17.62 -0.62 8.15
N GLU A 69 18.35 -0.12 7.15
CA GLU A 69 18.37 -0.73 5.82
C GLU A 69 18.72 -2.21 5.95
N ILE A 70 17.97 -3.08 5.28
CA ILE A 70 18.32 -4.51 5.26
C ILE A 70 19.69 -4.59 4.57
N PRO A 71 20.72 -5.19 5.20
CA PRO A 71 21.99 -5.38 4.56
C PRO A 71 21.77 -6.11 3.23
N LYS A 72 22.21 -5.51 2.12
CA LYS A 72 22.35 -6.26 0.87
C LYS A 72 23.49 -7.25 1.12
N VAL A 73 23.14 -8.52 1.32
CA VAL A 73 24.11 -9.63 1.30
C VAL A 73 24.63 -9.86 -0.11
#